data_AF-A0A5K1CPL9-F1
#
_entry.id   AF-A0A5K1CPL9-F1
#
_cell.length_a   1.000
_cell.length_b   1.000
_cell.length_c   1.000
_cell.angle_alpha   90.00
_cell.angle_beta   90.00
_cell.angle_gamma   90.00
#
_symmetry.space_group_name_H-M   'P 1'
#
loop_
_entity.id
_entity.type
_entity.pdbx_description
1 polymer ?
#
loop_
_entity_poly.entity_id
_entity_poly.type
_entity_poly.pdbx_seq_one_letter_code
_entity_poly.pdbx_strand_id
1 'polypeptide(L)'
;MIANPPHLNYPESNMTGFGSPCGACKFLRRKCAKGCVFAPYFCHEQGAAHFAAIHKVFGASNASKILSQIPVSSRAEAALTISYEAQARLRDPVYGCVAHIFALQQQ
;
A
#
# COMPACT_ATOMS: atom_id res chain seq x y z
N MET A 1 -5.15 22.69 3.47
CA MET A 1 -6.38 22.04 3.95
C MET A 1 -6.51 20.67 3.28
N ILE A 2 -5.54 19.78 3.48
CA ILE A 2 -5.74 18.38 3.11
C ILE A 2 -6.60 17.82 4.23
N ALA A 3 -7.88 17.63 3.96
CA ALA A 3 -8.77 16.96 4.89
C ALA A 3 -8.15 15.60 5.21
N ASN A 4 -7.76 15.40 6.47
CA ASN A 4 -7.51 14.06 6.98
C ASN A 4 -8.81 13.28 6.74
N PRO A 5 -8.81 12.19 5.95
CA PRO A 5 -10.01 11.43 5.73
C PRO A 5 -10.54 10.95 7.10
N PRO A 6 -11.84 11.16 7.41
CA PRO A 6 -12.41 10.73 8.68
C PRO A 6 -12.40 9.20 8.71
N HIS A 7 -11.65 8.64 9.66
CA HIS A 7 -11.64 7.23 10.02
C HIS A 7 -11.33 6.24 8.88
N LEU A 8 -10.11 6.27 8.35
CA LEU A 8 -9.50 4.97 8.05
C LEU A 8 -9.32 4.28 9.39
N ASN A 9 -10.12 3.24 9.65
CA ASN A 9 -9.81 2.22 10.65
C ASN A 9 -8.34 1.82 10.41
N TYR A 10 -7.43 2.39 11.20
CA TYR A 10 -6.07 1.89 11.28
C TYR A 10 -6.26 0.44 11.72
N PRO A 11 -5.93 -0.56 10.88
CA PRO A 11 -5.89 -1.92 11.39
C PRO A 11 -4.83 -1.87 12.48
N GLU A 12 -5.28 -1.90 13.74
CA GLU A 12 -4.42 -2.22 14.87
C GLU A 12 -3.62 -3.42 14.41
N SER A 13 -2.30 -3.23 14.36
CA SER A 13 -1.35 -4.20 13.87
C SER A 13 -1.39 -5.40 14.80
N ASN A 14 -2.37 -6.27 14.60
CA ASN A 14 -2.38 -7.57 15.21
C ASN A 14 -1.16 -8.26 14.57
N MET A 15 -0.07 -8.39 15.34
CA MET A 15 1.15 -9.10 14.96
C MET A 15 0.83 -10.59 14.78
N THR A 16 0.02 -10.94 13.78
CA THR A 16 -0.26 -12.32 13.44
C THR A 16 0.77 -12.77 12.41
N GLY A 17 1.78 -13.49 12.90
CA GLY A 17 2.57 -14.39 12.07
C GLY A 17 4.07 -14.29 12.27
N PHE A 18 4.56 -14.70 13.44
CA PHE A 18 5.86 -15.37 13.47
C PHE A 18 5.74 -16.69 12.69
N GLY A 19 5.72 -16.64 11.35
CA GLY A 19 5.71 -17.84 10.50
C GLY A 19 5.10 -17.71 9.10
N SER A 20 4.16 -16.79 8.87
CA SER A 20 3.51 -16.62 7.55
C SER A 20 4.19 -15.53 6.71
N PRO A 21 4.27 -15.67 5.37
CA PRO A 21 4.78 -14.61 4.51
C PRO A 21 3.80 -13.43 4.47
N CYS A 22 4.32 -12.20 4.50
CA CYS A 22 3.48 -11.01 4.29
C CYS A 22 2.82 -11.01 2.90
N GLY A 23 1.78 -10.20 2.71
CA GLY A 23 1.03 -10.09 1.46
C GLY A 23 1.91 -9.86 0.22
N ALA A 24 2.95 -9.02 0.35
CA ALA A 24 3.91 -8.80 -0.72
C ALA A 24 4.72 -10.06 -1.06
N CYS A 25 5.28 -10.73 -0.05
CA CYS A 25 6.07 -11.95 -0.26
C CYS A 25 5.21 -13.12 -0.73
N LYS A 26 3.95 -13.20 -0.25
CA LYS A 26 2.94 -14.15 -0.73
C LYS A 26 2.64 -13.94 -2.21
N PHE A 27 2.40 -12.70 -2.62
CA PHE A 27 2.18 -12.34 -4.03
C PHE A 27 3.41 -12.65 -4.91
N LEU A 28 4.61 -12.27 -4.45
CA LEU A 28 5.88 -12.51 -5.14
C LEU A 28 6.37 -13.95 -5.09
N ARG A 29 5.66 -14.85 -4.38
CA ARG A 29 6.02 -16.27 -4.19
C ARG A 29 7.46 -16.47 -3.70
N ARG A 30 7.90 -15.63 -2.75
CA ARG A 30 9.24 -15.70 -2.15
C ARG A 30 9.20 -15.80 -0.62
N LYS A 31 10.30 -16.28 -0.03
CA LYS A 31 10.45 -16.32 1.43
C LYS A 31 10.40 -14.90 2.01
N CYS A 32 9.62 -14.72 3.08
CA CYS A 32 9.59 -13.48 3.84
C CYS A 32 10.71 -13.49 4.89
N ALA A 33 11.81 -12.79 4.62
CA ALA A 33 12.96 -12.72 5.50
C ALA A 33 12.78 -11.71 6.65
N LYS A 34 13.57 -11.86 7.72
CA LYS A 34 13.71 -10.83 8.77
C LYS A 34 14.17 -9.52 8.10
N GLY A 35 13.52 -8.40 8.43
CA GLY A 35 13.80 -7.10 7.81
C GLY A 35 13.11 -6.86 6.47
N CYS A 36 12.13 -7.69 6.07
CA CYS A 36 11.31 -7.42 4.88
C CYS A 36 10.64 -6.03 4.97
N VAL A 37 10.95 -5.13 4.04
CA VAL A 37 10.41 -3.76 4.00
C VAL A 37 8.88 -3.71 3.90
N PHE A 38 8.26 -4.76 3.34
CA PHE A 38 6.81 -4.82 3.15
C PHE A 38 6.09 -5.48 4.32
N ALA A 39 6.77 -6.30 5.11
CA ALA A 39 6.11 -7.10 6.14
C ALA A 39 5.32 -6.28 7.17
N PRO A 40 5.81 -5.12 7.65
CA PRO A 40 5.06 -4.31 8.61
C PRO A 40 3.75 -3.72 8.06
N TYR A 41 3.58 -3.66 6.72
CA TYR A 41 2.51 -2.89 6.09
C TYR A 41 1.50 -3.77 5.33
N PHE A 42 1.90 -4.99 4.95
CA PHE A 42 1.07 -5.91 4.16
C PHE A 42 0.76 -7.21 4.94
N CYS A 43 0.66 -7.16 6.27
CA CYS A 43 0.38 -8.32 7.13
C CYS A 43 -1.12 -8.62 7.34
N HIS A 44 -2.01 -7.95 6.61
CA HIS A 44 -3.46 -8.14 6.70
C HIS A 44 -3.99 -9.04 5.55
N GLU A 45 -5.24 -9.52 5.66
CA GLU A 45 -5.86 -10.46 4.72
C GLU A 45 -5.79 -9.98 3.25
N GLN A 46 -6.09 -8.71 3.04
CA GLN A 46 -6.09 -8.06 1.72
C GLN A 46 -4.68 -7.66 1.23
N GLY A 47 -3.62 -7.94 2.01
CA GLY A 47 -2.26 -7.45 1.73
C GLY A 47 -1.70 -7.92 0.39
N ALA A 48 -2.02 -9.16 -0.03
CA ALA A 48 -1.59 -9.67 -1.33
C ALA A 48 -2.30 -8.97 -2.50
N ALA A 49 -3.59 -8.66 -2.37
CA ALA A 49 -4.36 -7.95 -3.38
C ALA A 49 -3.90 -6.49 -3.51
N HIS A 50 -3.66 -5.81 -2.39
CA HIS A 50 -3.09 -4.45 -2.37
C HIS A 50 -1.70 -4.42 -3.01
N PHE A 51 -0.85 -5.40 -2.67
CA PHE A 51 0.48 -5.48 -3.27
C PHE A 51 0.44 -5.81 -4.75
N ALA A 52 -0.54 -6.59 -5.23
CA ALA A 52 -0.71 -6.85 -6.66
C ALA A 52 -0.93 -5.55 -7.46
N ALA A 53 -1.75 -4.63 -6.93
CA ALA A 53 -1.97 -3.32 -7.54
C ALA A 53 -0.68 -2.51 -7.56
N ILE A 54 0.02 -2.41 -6.42
CA ILE A 54 1.30 -1.71 -6.31
C ILE A 54 2.32 -2.27 -7.30
N HIS A 55 2.45 -3.59 -7.37
CA HIS A 55 3.38 -4.24 -8.27
C HIS A 55 3.09 -3.91 -9.74
N LYS A 56 1.81 -3.86 -10.12
CA LYS A 56 1.42 -3.55 -11.50
C LYS A 56 1.68 -2.07 -11.88
N VAL A 57 1.52 -1.15 -10.94
CA VAL A 57 1.62 0.31 -11.21
C VAL A 57 3.01 0.87 -10.95
N PHE A 58 3.59 0.54 -9.80
CA PHE A 58 4.89 1.06 -9.37
C PHE A 58 6.00 0.04 -9.60
N GLY A 59 5.69 -1.26 -9.47
CA GLY A 59 6.70 -2.32 -9.39
C GLY A 59 7.26 -2.48 -7.97
N ALA A 60 7.66 -3.71 -7.63
CA ALA A 60 8.16 -4.01 -6.28
C ALA A 60 9.40 -3.19 -5.91
N SER A 61 10.33 -2.99 -6.84
CA SER A 61 11.59 -2.26 -6.58
C SER A 61 11.34 -0.78 -6.28
N ASN A 62 10.48 -0.11 -7.05
CA ASN A 62 10.15 1.29 -6.82
C ASN A 62 9.35 1.46 -5.53
N ALA A 63 8.37 0.59 -5.27
CA ALA A 63 7.62 0.60 -4.01
C ALA A 63 8.55 0.43 -2.80
N SER A 64 9.50 -0.49 -2.87
CA SER A 64 10.53 -0.68 -1.84
C SER A 64 11.36 0.60 -1.64
N LYS A 65 11.78 1.24 -2.73
CA LYS A 65 12.59 2.46 -2.70
C LYS A 65 11.83 3.63 -2.08
N ILE A 66 10.58 3.86 -2.49
CA ILE A 66 9.69 4.89 -1.93
C ILE A 66 9.53 4.69 -0.43
N LEU A 67 9.14 3.49 0.01
CA LEU A 67 8.94 3.20 1.44
C LEU A 67 10.24 3.37 2.24
N SER A 68 11.40 2.99 1.67
CA SER A 68 12.69 3.11 2.37
C SER A 68 13.14 4.57 2.54
N GLN A 69 12.72 5.47 1.65
CA GLN A 69 13.07 6.91 1.71
C GLN A 69 12.18 7.71 2.66
N ILE A 70 11.03 7.17 3.06
CA ILE A 70 10.08 7.82 3.97
C ILE A 70 10.47 7.53 5.44
N PRO A 71 10.33 8.51 6.37
CA PRO A 71 10.53 8.27 7.80
C PRO A 71 9.63 7.14 8.32
N VAL A 72 10.16 6.30 9.21
CA VAL A 72 9.45 5.09 9.69
C VAL A 72 8.05 5.39 10.22
N SER A 73 7.87 6.51 10.92
CA SER A 73 6.58 6.99 11.45
C SER A 73 5.50 7.18 10.38
N SER A 74 5.89 7.49 9.14
CA SER A 74 4.97 7.80 8.04
C SER A 74 4.88 6.67 7.01
N ARG A 75 5.67 5.59 7.15
CA ARG A 75 5.68 4.50 6.17
C ARG A 75 4.38 3.72 6.11
N ALA A 76 3.68 3.58 7.24
CA ALA A 76 2.38 2.91 7.27
C ALA A 76 1.35 3.67 6.43
N GLU A 77 1.26 4.98 6.62
CA GLU A 77 0.41 5.87 5.82
C GLU A 77 0.84 5.86 4.35
N ALA A 78 2.14 5.96 4.07
CA ALA A 78 2.66 5.88 2.71
C ALA A 78 2.28 4.56 2.01
N ALA A 79 2.35 3.42 2.71
CA ALA A 79 1.95 2.13 2.17
C ALA A 79 0.46 2.06 1.82
N LEU A 80 -0.40 2.71 2.62
CA LEU A 80 -1.82 2.85 2.33
C LEU A 80 -2.05 3.75 1.11
N THR A 81 -1.38 4.91 1.05
CA THR A 81 -1.50 5.86 -0.06
C THR A 81 -1.07 5.25 -1.39
N ILE A 82 0.10 4.60 -1.45
CA ILE A 82 0.54 3.94 -2.69
C ILE A 82 -0.38 2.78 -3.09
N SER A 83 -1.01 2.10 -2.13
CA SER A 83 -2.02 1.07 -2.43
C SER A 83 -3.24 1.69 -3.08
N TYR A 84 -3.76 2.78 -2.52
CA TYR A 84 -4.90 3.52 -3.05
C TYR A 84 -4.61 4.08 -4.45
N GLU A 85 -3.47 4.74 -4.64
CA GLU A 85 -3.06 5.30 -5.93
C GLU A 85 -2.93 4.20 -6.99
N ALA A 86 -2.31 3.06 -6.64
CA ALA A 86 -2.20 1.94 -7.54
C ALA A 86 -3.58 1.40 -7.95
N GLN A 87 -4.48 1.19 -6.98
CA GLN A 87 -5.84 0.73 -7.27
C GLN A 87 -6.60 1.72 -8.14
N ALA A 88 -6.48 3.03 -7.87
CA ALA A 88 -7.13 4.06 -8.66
C ALA A 88 -6.60 4.04 -10.11
N ARG A 89 -5.28 3.89 -10.31
CA ARG A 89 -4.67 3.76 -11.64
C ARG A 89 -5.09 2.48 -12.38
N LEU A 90 -5.40 1.40 -11.67
CA LEU A 90 -5.97 0.21 -12.29
C LEU A 90 -7.42 0.39 -12.74
N ARG A 91 -8.22 1.16 -11.99
CA ARG A 91 -9.61 1.48 -12.35
C ARG A 91 -9.70 2.51 -13.48
N ASP A 92 -8.85 3.52 -13.41
CA ASP A 92 -8.71 4.57 -14.44
C ASP A 92 -7.25 4.64 -14.89
N PRO A 93 -6.90 3.96 -16.00
CA PRO A 93 -5.55 3.96 -16.55
C PRO A 93 -5.08 5.33 -17.05
N VAL A 94 -6.00 6.28 -17.31
CA VAL A 94 -5.68 7.60 -17.87
C VAL A 94 -5.40 8.58 -16.74
N TYR A 95 -6.32 8.71 -15.79
CA TYR A 95 -6.27 9.73 -14.73
C TYR A 95 -6.02 9.18 -13.33
N GLY A 96 -6.26 7.89 -13.09
CA GLY A 96 -6.05 7.26 -11.79
C GLY A 96 -6.76 7.99 -10.63
N CYS A 97 -6.02 8.33 -9.57
CA CYS A 97 -6.58 9.08 -8.44
C CYS A 97 -6.98 10.51 -8.78
N VAL A 98 -6.45 11.09 -9.87
CA VAL A 98 -6.74 12.46 -10.30
C VAL A 98 -8.20 12.61 -10.74
N ALA A 99 -8.83 11.57 -11.30
CA ALA A 99 -10.25 11.58 -11.62
C ALA A 99 -11.12 11.81 -10.37
N HIS A 100 -10.76 11.21 -9.22
CA HIS A 100 -11.48 11.45 -7.97
C HIS A 100 -11.29 12.89 -7.47
N ILE A 101 -10.09 13.46 -7.62
CA ILE A 101 -9.83 14.86 -7.26
C ILE A 101 -10.72 15.79 -8.10
N PHE A 102 -10.77 15.60 -9.42
CA PHE A 102 -11.61 16.41 -10.30
C PHE A 102 -13.10 16.26 -9.99
N ALA A 103 -13.56 15.05 -9.65
CA ALA A 103 -14.94 14.81 -9.26
C ALA A 103 -15.31 15.55 -7.96
N LEU A 104 -14.42 15.54 -6.97
CA LEU A 104 -14.61 16.26 -5.70
C LEU A 104 -14.60 17.79 -5.87
N GLN A 105 -13.80 18.32 -6.80
CA GLN A 105 -13.74 19.76 -7.09
C GLN A 105 -14.99 20.31 -7.80
N GLN A 106 -15.82 19.44 -8.38
CA GLN A 106 -17.05 19.80 -9.08
C GLN A 106 -18.31 19.63 -8.22
N GLN A 107 -18.15 19.30 -6.93
CA GLN A 107 -19.22 19.24 -5.92
C GLN A 107 -19.37 20.61 -5.24
#